data_AF-A0A1D3L1P5-F1
#
_entry.id   AF-A0A1D3L1P5-F1
#
_cell.length_a   1.000
_cell.length_b   1.000
_cell.length_c   1.000
_cell.angle_alpha   90.00
_cell.angle_beta   90.00
_cell.angle_gamma   90.00
#
_symmetry.space_group_name_H-M   'P 1'
#
loop_
_entity.id
_entity.type
_entity.pdbx_description
1 polymer ?
#
loop_
_entity_poly.entity_id
_entity_poly.type
_entity_poly.pdbx_seq_one_letter_code
_entity_poly.pdbx_strand_id
1 'polypeptide(L)'
;MNDLEKVNKLLFEEHYLINFIIPLKEVYKRDHPEDIDPFEEGYLIRFYNSEDHKVQFSTKDKKAVYKAYEFFSYQKQPLGTWINVYFIVSGGKVSNALYDVTKLIPSLNEISEWKFNLTDKYRIRAETKLKSTNRIEIEQSINNIQTFLNASGFIRDIGFHIQHYTVSPIPRYGLIGGSMDLWTQLSDPLTKDEKIKLNQLMGVKNKVRTALTGLNQSYTENLLPNRVARLWATIEHVFGTKAEPLLTECERKAIIKSAKRIDSLKKDGKLEKFISAISDRDRLSLEGRNRRIANNIADLMNMDKDKVYSDIQEISKFQGKHVHNIENNWKELEKSEKLLQNILLKYIELNLSIRRND
;
A
#
# COMPACT_ATOMS: atom_id res chain seq x y z
N MET A 1 49.40 27.34 -6.62
CA MET A 1 48.01 26.98 -6.91
C MET A 1 47.15 27.48 -5.76
N ASN A 2 46.17 28.34 -6.01
CA ASN A 2 45.18 28.76 -5.00
C ASN A 2 44.05 27.72 -4.88
N ASP A 3 43.17 27.89 -3.89
CA ASP A 3 42.10 26.91 -3.62
C ASP A 3 41.07 26.83 -4.78
N LEU A 4 40.77 27.93 -5.46
CA LEU A 4 39.89 27.93 -6.63
C LEU A 4 40.50 27.15 -7.81
N GLU A 5 41.78 27.35 -8.11
CA GLU A 5 42.52 26.55 -9.10
C GLU A 5 42.52 25.07 -8.70
N LYS A 6 42.72 24.74 -7.42
CA LYS A 6 42.69 23.38 -6.90
C LYS A 6 41.31 22.72 -7.06
N VAL A 7 40.22 23.45 -6.79
CA VAL A 7 38.84 23.00 -7.05
C VAL A 7 38.63 22.77 -8.55
N ASN A 8 39.03 23.71 -9.40
CA ASN A 8 38.86 23.58 -10.85
C ASN A 8 39.64 22.38 -11.42
N LYS A 9 40.89 22.18 -10.99
CA LYS A 9 41.73 21.05 -11.39
C LYS A 9 41.10 19.71 -11.01
N LEU A 10 40.68 19.56 -9.75
CA LEU A 10 40.00 18.34 -9.28
C LEU A 10 38.73 18.05 -10.09
N LEU A 11 37.88 19.06 -10.34
CA LEU A 11 36.60 18.88 -11.03
C LEU A 11 36.72 18.64 -12.55
N PHE A 12 37.59 19.38 -13.24
CA PHE A 12 37.58 19.47 -14.69
C PHE A 12 38.77 18.79 -15.39
N GLU A 13 39.93 18.70 -14.73
CA GLU A 13 41.12 18.01 -15.26
C GLU A 13 41.23 16.57 -14.72
N GLU A 14 40.94 16.37 -13.43
CA GLU A 14 41.07 15.06 -12.75
C GLU A 14 39.72 14.33 -12.54
N HIS A 15 38.62 14.92 -13.01
CA HIS A 15 37.27 14.34 -13.03
C HIS A 15 36.73 13.83 -11.67
N TYR A 16 37.16 14.43 -10.56
CA TYR A 16 36.60 14.17 -9.24
C TYR A 16 35.17 14.71 -9.12
N LEU A 17 34.34 13.96 -8.40
CA LEU A 17 33.01 14.38 -7.94
C LEU A 17 33.08 14.86 -6.49
N ILE A 18 32.15 15.73 -6.09
CA ILE A 18 32.06 16.21 -4.70
C ILE A 18 31.22 15.22 -3.89
N ASN A 19 31.78 14.79 -2.75
CA ASN A 19 31.10 13.97 -1.74
C ASN A 19 30.28 14.87 -0.80
N PHE A 20 30.95 15.85 -0.18
CA PHE A 20 30.31 16.84 0.67
C PHE A 20 31.09 18.16 0.75
N ILE A 21 30.37 19.20 1.18
CA ILE A 21 30.88 20.52 1.58
C ILE A 21 30.23 20.83 2.92
N ILE A 22 31.02 20.95 3.99
CA ILE A 22 30.53 21.13 5.37
C ILE A 22 31.30 22.27 6.06
N PRO A 23 30.64 23.22 6.74
CA PRO A 23 31.31 24.23 7.57
C PRO A 23 32.17 23.59 8.68
N LEU A 24 33.38 24.09 8.93
CA LEU A 24 34.30 23.47 9.90
C LEU A 24 33.72 23.42 11.33
N LYS A 25 32.97 24.45 11.73
CA LYS A 25 32.16 24.49 12.97
C LYS A 25 31.21 23.28 13.16
N GLU A 26 30.67 22.73 12.07
CA GLU A 26 29.73 21.61 12.08
C GLU A 26 30.45 20.26 12.11
N VAL A 27 31.72 20.23 11.65
CA VAL A 27 32.62 19.09 11.89
C VAL A 27 33.06 19.08 13.35
N TYR A 28 33.56 20.21 13.87
CA TYR A 28 34.04 20.27 15.25
C TYR A 28 32.96 19.93 16.28
N LYS A 29 31.78 20.56 16.20
CA LYS A 29 30.67 20.30 17.15
C LYS A 29 30.11 18.88 17.11
N ARG A 30 30.37 18.11 16.05
CA ARG A 30 30.00 16.69 15.97
C ARG A 30 30.94 15.83 16.81
N ASP A 31 32.23 16.14 16.76
CA ASP A 31 33.28 15.34 17.40
C ASP A 31 33.58 15.86 18.83
N HIS A 32 33.24 17.13 19.10
CA HIS A 32 33.44 17.88 20.35
C HIS A 32 32.16 18.68 20.72
N PRO A 33 31.11 18.03 21.26
CA PRO A 33 29.80 18.66 21.44
C PRO A 33 29.68 19.62 22.64
N GLU A 34 30.60 19.57 23.61
CA GLU A 34 30.57 20.39 24.83
C GLU A 34 31.60 21.55 24.82
N ASP A 35 32.48 21.60 23.81
CA ASP A 35 33.53 22.61 23.72
C ASP A 35 33.04 23.96 23.14
N ILE A 36 33.67 25.06 23.57
CA ILE A 36 33.50 26.37 22.93
C ILE A 36 34.30 26.38 21.63
N ASP A 37 33.57 26.43 20.52
CA ASP A 37 34.05 26.31 19.14
C ASP A 37 35.27 27.21 18.80
N PRO A 38 36.48 26.65 18.58
CA PRO A 38 37.68 27.41 18.27
C PRO A 38 37.90 27.61 16.75
N PHE A 39 36.99 27.15 15.88
CA PHE A 39 37.19 27.19 14.43
C PHE A 39 36.59 28.44 13.76
N GLU A 40 37.44 29.19 13.06
CA GLU A 40 37.06 30.32 12.23
C GLU A 40 36.18 29.94 11.01
N GLU A 41 35.54 30.92 10.36
CA GLU A 41 34.79 30.75 9.12
C GLU A 41 35.60 30.01 8.04
N GLY A 42 35.22 28.75 7.77
CA GLY A 42 35.83 27.93 6.73
C GLY A 42 35.02 26.65 6.47
N TYR A 43 35.35 25.97 5.39
CA TYR A 43 34.63 24.79 4.89
C TYR A 43 35.60 23.63 4.63
N LEU A 44 35.20 22.41 5.00
CA LEU A 44 35.81 21.17 4.55
C LEU A 44 35.11 20.73 3.25
N ILE A 45 35.88 20.61 2.17
CA ILE A 45 35.42 20.06 0.90
C ILE A 45 36.05 18.67 0.72
N ARG A 46 35.22 17.66 0.44
CA ARG A 46 35.67 16.29 0.14
C ARG A 46 35.26 15.86 -1.25
N PHE A 47 36.23 15.35 -2.00
CA PHE A 47 36.15 14.86 -3.36
C PHE A 47 36.36 13.33 -3.40
N TYR A 48 35.85 12.69 -4.45
CA TYR A 48 36.14 11.29 -4.79
C TYR A 48 36.17 11.09 -6.31
N ASN A 49 36.97 10.14 -6.81
CA ASN A 49 36.99 9.76 -8.23
C ASN A 49 36.41 8.34 -8.46
N SER A 50 36.50 7.84 -9.69
CA SER A 50 36.04 6.49 -10.08
C SER A 50 36.86 5.33 -9.50
N GLU A 51 38.03 5.61 -8.93
CA GLU A 51 38.95 4.64 -8.31
C GLU A 51 38.80 4.61 -6.78
N ASP A 52 37.78 5.30 -6.24
CA ASP A 52 37.53 5.52 -4.81
C ASP A 52 38.65 6.30 -4.08
N HIS A 53 39.59 6.91 -4.82
CA HIS A 53 40.57 7.86 -4.30
C HIS A 53 39.83 9.09 -3.72
N LYS A 54 40.19 9.49 -2.50
CA LYS A 54 39.49 10.53 -1.72
C LYS A 54 40.43 11.67 -1.37
N VAL A 55 40.21 12.82 -1.98
CA VAL A 55 40.91 14.07 -1.66
C VAL A 55 40.03 14.93 -0.76
N GLN A 56 40.59 15.50 0.31
CA GLN A 56 39.88 16.45 1.17
C GLN A 56 40.80 17.60 1.56
N PHE A 57 40.24 18.81 1.68
CA PHE A 57 40.94 19.95 2.27
C PHE A 57 39.97 20.97 2.86
N SER A 58 40.44 21.69 3.87
CA SER A 58 39.79 22.87 4.42
C SER A 58 40.17 24.10 3.60
N THR A 59 39.22 25.04 3.43
CA THR A 59 39.46 26.33 2.77
C THR A 59 38.58 27.43 3.38
N LYS A 60 39.08 28.68 3.29
CA LYS A 60 38.31 29.90 3.56
C LYS A 60 38.02 30.71 2.28
N ASP A 61 38.52 30.28 1.11
CA ASP A 61 38.28 30.99 -0.14
C ASP A 61 36.81 30.85 -0.55
N LYS A 62 36.04 31.93 -0.35
CA LYS A 62 34.63 31.98 -0.69
C LYS A 62 34.40 31.72 -2.18
N LYS A 63 35.35 32.02 -3.10
CA LYS A 63 35.23 31.68 -4.53
C LYS A 63 35.35 30.17 -4.77
N ALA A 64 36.35 29.51 -4.17
CA ALA A 64 36.50 28.06 -4.23
C ALA A 64 35.26 27.33 -3.66
N VAL A 65 34.74 27.81 -2.52
CA VAL A 65 33.53 27.29 -1.88
C VAL A 65 32.29 27.50 -2.75
N TYR A 66 32.07 28.69 -3.32
CA TYR A 66 30.95 28.91 -4.25
C TYR A 66 31.06 28.04 -5.50
N LYS A 67 32.27 27.85 -6.06
CA LYS A 67 32.47 26.99 -7.24
C LYS A 67 32.19 25.51 -6.94
N ALA A 68 32.61 25.06 -5.76
CA ALA A 68 32.26 23.73 -5.27
C ALA A 68 30.75 23.56 -5.06
N TYR A 69 30.05 24.55 -4.48
CA TYR A 69 28.59 24.50 -4.31
C TYR A 69 27.84 24.53 -5.66
N GLU A 70 28.28 25.33 -6.63
CA GLU A 70 27.71 25.34 -7.99
C GLU A 70 27.81 23.95 -8.63
N PHE A 71 29.00 23.34 -8.63
CA PHE A 71 29.21 22.01 -9.20
C PHE A 71 28.46 20.92 -8.42
N PHE A 72 28.45 20.97 -7.08
CA PHE A 72 27.74 20.01 -6.24
C PHE A 72 26.22 20.07 -6.44
N SER A 73 25.67 21.26 -6.64
CA SER A 73 24.25 21.44 -7.03
C SER A 73 23.98 20.91 -8.44
N TYR A 74 24.86 21.14 -9.41
CA TYR A 74 24.75 20.59 -10.76
C TYR A 74 24.84 19.05 -10.78
N GLN A 75 25.78 18.48 -10.02
CA GLN A 75 25.95 17.05 -9.80
C GLN A 75 24.70 16.41 -9.18
N LYS A 76 24.04 17.12 -8.25
CA LYS A 76 22.80 16.69 -7.58
C LYS A 76 21.51 16.98 -8.35
N GLN A 77 21.56 17.60 -9.53
CA GLN A 77 20.36 17.76 -10.36
C GLN A 77 19.77 16.38 -10.69
N PRO A 78 18.47 16.15 -10.43
CA PRO A 78 17.87 14.85 -10.66
C PRO A 78 17.61 14.64 -12.16
N LEU A 79 18.20 13.58 -12.73
CA LEU A 79 17.91 13.12 -14.10
C LEU A 79 16.71 12.16 -14.16
N GLY A 80 16.19 11.76 -13.01
CA GLY A 80 15.15 10.76 -12.87
C GLY A 80 14.98 10.32 -11.42
N THR A 81 14.29 9.21 -11.21
CA THR A 81 13.91 8.72 -9.89
C THR A 81 14.18 7.22 -9.77
N TRP A 82 14.88 6.80 -8.72
CA TRP A 82 15.02 5.40 -8.31
C TRP A 82 14.00 5.15 -7.20
N ILE A 83 13.09 4.21 -7.43
CA ILE A 83 12.09 3.80 -6.46
C ILE A 83 12.49 2.42 -5.97
N ASN A 84 12.59 2.23 -4.64
CA ASN A 84 12.76 0.93 -4.02
C ASN A 84 11.52 0.64 -3.16
N VAL A 85 10.85 -0.48 -3.37
CA VAL A 85 9.71 -0.95 -2.56
C VAL A 85 10.15 -2.16 -1.77
N TYR A 86 10.08 -2.07 -0.44
CA TYR A 86 10.47 -3.11 0.49
C TYR A 86 9.23 -3.80 1.05
N PHE A 87 9.11 -5.10 0.78
CA PHE A 87 7.92 -5.86 1.11
C PHE A 87 8.26 -7.26 1.59
N ILE A 88 7.41 -7.79 2.47
CA ILE A 88 7.49 -9.17 2.96
C ILE A 88 6.38 -10.02 2.36
N VAL A 89 6.54 -11.34 2.43
CA VAL A 89 5.42 -12.28 2.28
C VAL A 89 5.01 -12.77 3.67
N SER A 90 3.70 -12.73 3.93
CA SER A 90 3.09 -12.97 5.24
C SER A 90 1.67 -13.50 5.09
N GLY A 91 1.39 -14.63 5.73
CA GLY A 91 0.06 -15.26 5.72
C GLY A 91 -0.26 -16.00 4.42
N GLY A 92 -1.23 -16.90 4.50
CA GLY A 92 -1.70 -17.76 3.41
C GLY A 92 -2.51 -18.94 3.93
N LYS A 93 -2.76 -19.95 3.08
CA LYS A 93 -3.57 -21.14 3.43
C LYS A 93 -3.03 -22.01 4.57
N VAL A 94 -1.75 -21.88 4.93
CA VAL A 94 -1.11 -22.65 6.01
C VAL A 94 -0.78 -21.72 7.17
N SER A 95 -1.39 -21.95 8.33
CA SER A 95 -1.10 -21.18 9.54
C SER A 95 0.35 -21.39 9.99
N ASN A 96 0.99 -20.31 10.43
CA ASN A 96 2.39 -20.26 10.87
C ASN A 96 3.45 -20.68 9.82
N ALA A 97 3.09 -20.77 8.52
CA ALA A 97 4.07 -20.97 7.47
C ALA A 97 4.92 -19.71 7.22
N LEU A 98 6.23 -19.91 7.04
CA LEU A 98 7.15 -18.92 6.48
C LEU A 98 7.36 -19.24 5.00
N TYR A 99 7.11 -18.26 4.14
CA TYR A 99 7.16 -18.42 2.69
C TYR A 99 8.51 -17.95 2.14
N ASP A 100 9.27 -18.85 1.50
CA ASP A 100 10.41 -18.42 0.69
C ASP A 100 9.93 -17.81 -0.64
N VAL A 101 10.65 -16.76 -1.03
CA VAL A 101 10.39 -15.93 -2.21
C VAL A 101 11.57 -15.94 -3.19
N THR A 102 12.65 -16.67 -2.88
CA THR A 102 13.88 -16.72 -3.67
C THR A 102 13.61 -17.26 -5.08
N LYS A 103 12.88 -18.36 -5.24
CA LYS A 103 12.50 -18.85 -6.59
C LYS A 103 11.37 -18.06 -7.25
N LEU A 104 10.63 -17.24 -6.50
CA LEU A 104 9.63 -16.34 -7.07
C LEU A 104 10.29 -15.17 -7.80
N ILE A 105 11.34 -14.59 -7.21
CA ILE A 105 12.04 -13.40 -7.70
C ILE A 105 12.48 -13.47 -9.19
N PRO A 106 13.12 -14.54 -9.69
CA PRO A 106 13.41 -14.69 -11.12
C PRO A 106 12.15 -14.60 -11.98
N SER A 107 11.06 -15.28 -11.59
CA SER A 107 9.78 -15.20 -12.30
C SER A 107 9.07 -13.85 -12.17
N LEU A 108 9.37 -13.01 -11.16
CA LEU A 108 8.91 -11.62 -11.13
C LEU A 108 9.73 -10.73 -12.09
N ASN A 109 11.05 -10.96 -12.15
CA ASN A 109 11.97 -10.30 -13.07
C ASN A 109 11.70 -10.65 -14.56
N GLU A 110 11.12 -11.83 -14.84
CA GLU A 110 10.70 -12.24 -16.19
C GLU A 110 9.49 -11.45 -16.72
N ILE A 111 8.62 -10.93 -15.84
CA ILE A 111 7.27 -10.44 -16.18
C ILE A 111 7.03 -8.97 -15.81
N SER A 112 8.06 -8.26 -15.35
CA SER A 112 7.95 -6.89 -14.84
C SER A 112 9.22 -6.10 -15.13
N GLU A 113 9.06 -4.80 -15.39
CA GLU A 113 10.17 -3.85 -15.56
C GLU A 113 10.88 -3.51 -14.24
N TRP A 114 10.32 -3.96 -13.10
CA TRP A 114 10.94 -3.86 -11.78
C TRP A 114 11.95 -4.97 -11.57
N LYS A 115 13.12 -4.61 -11.02
CA LYS A 115 14.14 -5.58 -10.59
C LYS A 115 13.89 -5.99 -9.16
N PHE A 116 13.58 -7.26 -8.94
CA PHE A 116 13.37 -7.85 -7.63
C PHE A 116 14.67 -8.48 -7.13
N ASN A 117 15.03 -8.16 -5.90
CA ASN A 117 16.18 -8.70 -5.16
C ASN A 117 15.73 -9.03 -3.73
N LEU A 118 16.31 -10.05 -3.10
CA LEU A 118 16.21 -10.18 -1.64
C LEU A 118 17.06 -9.09 -0.96
N THR A 119 16.73 -8.80 0.30
CA THR A 119 17.53 -7.92 1.18
C THR A 119 17.70 -8.55 2.56
N ASP A 120 16.70 -9.28 3.05
CA ASP A 120 16.90 -10.26 4.11
C ASP A 120 16.02 -11.48 3.85
N LYS A 121 16.07 -12.45 4.78
CA LYS A 121 15.34 -13.73 4.73
C LYS A 121 13.83 -13.59 4.48
N TYR A 122 13.23 -12.43 4.77
CA TYR A 122 11.80 -12.19 4.61
C TYR A 122 11.47 -10.98 3.71
N ARG A 123 12.40 -10.03 3.52
CA ARG A 123 12.20 -8.79 2.74
C ARG A 123 12.75 -8.87 1.32
N ILE A 124 11.86 -8.63 0.36
CA ILE A 124 12.19 -8.35 -1.05
C ILE A 124 12.27 -6.83 -1.25
N ARG A 125 13.29 -6.38 -1.99
CA ARG A 125 13.35 -5.05 -2.63
C ARG A 125 12.97 -5.20 -4.10
N ALA A 126 11.84 -4.63 -4.50
CA ALA A 126 11.60 -4.31 -5.90
C ALA A 126 12.18 -2.93 -6.19
N GLU A 127 13.00 -2.78 -7.22
CA GLU A 127 13.55 -1.48 -7.63
C GLU A 127 13.24 -1.14 -9.10
N THR A 128 12.98 0.13 -9.39
CA THR A 128 12.88 0.63 -10.77
C THR A 128 13.45 2.03 -10.93
N LYS A 129 13.85 2.39 -12.15
CA LYS A 129 14.50 3.67 -12.48
C LYS A 129 13.70 4.41 -13.56
N LEU A 130 12.93 5.40 -13.15
CA LEU A 130 12.17 6.28 -14.04
C LEU A 130 13.08 7.38 -14.59
N LYS A 131 13.00 7.67 -15.90
CA LYS A 131 13.65 8.83 -16.56
C LYS A 131 12.89 10.14 -16.31
N SER A 132 12.31 10.28 -15.12
CA SER A 132 11.34 11.31 -14.77
C SER A 132 11.39 11.61 -13.28
N THR A 133 11.07 12.86 -12.93
CA THR A 133 10.88 13.36 -11.56
C THR A 133 9.41 13.74 -11.30
N ASN A 134 8.51 13.47 -12.26
CA ASN A 134 7.10 13.77 -12.14
C ASN A 134 6.46 12.90 -11.05
N ARG A 135 5.93 13.56 -10.02
CA ARG A 135 5.24 12.93 -8.89
C ARG A 135 4.10 12.00 -9.33
N ILE A 136 3.36 12.35 -10.39
CA ILE A 136 2.23 11.54 -10.87
C ILE A 136 2.73 10.21 -11.45
N GLU A 137 3.84 10.21 -12.20
CA GLU A 137 4.45 9.00 -12.76
C GLU A 137 5.08 8.11 -11.67
N ILE A 138 5.67 8.73 -10.64
CA ILE A 138 6.18 8.04 -9.45
C ILE A 138 5.04 7.34 -8.70
N GLU A 139 3.94 8.06 -8.43
CA GLU A 139 2.75 7.51 -7.76
C GLU A 139 2.07 6.42 -8.62
N GLN A 140 2.00 6.58 -9.94
CA GLN A 140 1.54 5.53 -10.86
C GLN A 140 2.44 4.28 -10.79
N SER A 141 3.76 4.46 -10.79
CA SER A 141 4.71 3.34 -10.71
C SER A 141 4.56 2.56 -9.40
N ILE A 142 4.40 3.25 -8.26
CA ILE A 142 4.12 2.65 -6.94
C ILE A 142 2.78 1.90 -6.93
N ASN A 143 1.73 2.46 -7.54
CA ASN A 143 0.43 1.79 -7.68
C ASN A 143 0.49 0.55 -8.60
N ASN A 144 1.35 0.57 -9.62
CA ASN A 144 1.56 -0.56 -10.53
C ASN A 144 2.25 -1.73 -9.81
N ILE A 145 3.35 -1.49 -9.09
CA ILE A 145 4.02 -2.55 -8.30
C ILE A 145 3.12 -3.08 -7.18
N GLN A 146 2.34 -2.23 -6.50
CA GLN A 146 1.38 -2.73 -5.51
C GLN A 146 0.25 -3.55 -6.15
N THR A 147 -0.24 -3.19 -7.34
CA THR A 147 -1.21 -3.99 -8.09
C THR A 147 -0.62 -5.33 -8.52
N PHE A 148 0.63 -5.34 -8.98
CA PHE A 148 1.38 -6.54 -9.34
C PHE A 148 1.55 -7.51 -8.17
N LEU A 149 1.95 -7.01 -6.99
CA LEU A 149 2.09 -7.82 -5.78
C LEU A 149 0.74 -8.36 -5.26
N ASN A 150 -0.34 -7.56 -5.34
CA ASN A 150 -1.69 -8.04 -5.04
C ASN A 150 -2.12 -9.21 -5.96
N ALA A 151 -1.80 -9.13 -7.26
CA ALA A 151 -2.08 -10.20 -8.22
C ALA A 151 -1.23 -11.45 -7.96
N SER A 152 0.06 -11.29 -7.66
CA SER A 152 0.94 -12.40 -7.24
C SER A 152 0.41 -13.11 -5.98
N GLY A 153 -0.12 -12.35 -5.02
CA GLY A 153 -0.65 -12.89 -3.76
C GLY A 153 -1.88 -13.78 -3.93
N PHE A 154 -2.86 -13.31 -4.71
CA PHE A 154 -4.06 -14.09 -5.02
C PHE A 154 -3.75 -15.46 -5.65
N ILE A 155 -2.75 -15.51 -6.54
CA ILE A 155 -2.47 -16.71 -7.35
C ILE A 155 -1.70 -17.76 -6.56
N ARG A 156 -0.92 -17.35 -5.57
CA ARG A 156 -0.15 -18.25 -4.71
C ARG A 156 -0.80 -18.53 -3.35
N ASP A 157 -1.99 -17.98 -3.09
CA ASP A 157 -2.66 -17.98 -1.79
C ASP A 157 -1.77 -17.45 -0.63
N ILE A 158 -1.01 -16.37 -0.88
CA ILE A 158 -0.10 -15.74 0.09
C ILE A 158 -0.28 -14.22 0.14
N GLY A 159 -0.09 -13.60 1.31
CA GLY A 159 -0.16 -12.14 1.44
C GLY A 159 1.17 -11.48 1.10
N PHE A 160 1.17 -10.49 0.21
CA PHE A 160 2.30 -9.58 -0.01
C PHE A 160 2.07 -8.26 0.73
N HIS A 161 2.93 -7.94 1.69
CA HIS A 161 2.82 -6.75 2.53
C HIS A 161 3.99 -5.78 2.29
N ILE A 162 3.73 -4.66 1.62
CA ILE A 162 4.67 -3.54 1.49
C ILE A 162 4.86 -2.91 2.87
N GLN A 163 6.08 -3.00 3.41
CA GLN A 163 6.45 -2.40 4.69
C GLN A 163 6.72 -0.90 4.52
N HIS A 164 7.46 -0.54 3.48
CA HIS A 164 7.75 0.84 3.10
C HIS A 164 8.26 0.91 1.65
N TYR A 165 8.42 2.12 1.14
CA TYR A 165 9.16 2.39 -0.09
C TYR A 165 10.03 3.63 0.08
N THR A 166 11.13 3.71 -0.66
CA THR A 166 11.98 4.90 -0.76
C THR A 166 11.95 5.43 -2.19
N VAL A 167 11.88 6.76 -2.30
CA VAL A 167 11.90 7.48 -3.58
C VAL A 167 13.13 8.38 -3.55
N SER A 168 14.14 8.02 -4.32
CA SER A 168 15.44 8.72 -4.33
C SER A 168 15.67 9.37 -5.70
N PRO A 169 16.10 10.64 -5.76
CA PRO A 169 16.51 11.24 -7.02
C PRO A 169 17.74 10.50 -7.57
N ILE A 170 17.77 10.27 -8.88
CA ILE A 170 18.97 9.80 -9.58
C ILE A 170 19.81 11.06 -9.89
N PRO A 171 20.95 11.28 -9.22
CA PRO A 171 21.78 12.46 -9.47
C PRO A 171 22.40 12.39 -10.88
N ARG A 172 22.84 13.54 -11.39
CA ARG A 172 23.57 13.61 -12.67
C ARG A 172 24.88 12.81 -12.63
N TYR A 173 25.57 12.81 -11.48
CA TYR A 173 26.72 11.94 -11.22
C TYR A 173 26.79 11.49 -9.75
N GLY A 174 27.19 10.24 -9.52
CA GLY A 174 27.50 9.69 -8.19
C GLY A 174 26.74 8.40 -7.86
N LEU A 175 27.11 7.77 -6.73
CA LEU A 175 26.51 6.54 -6.25
C LEU A 175 25.10 6.76 -5.67
N ILE A 176 24.24 5.75 -5.82
CA ILE A 176 22.93 5.67 -5.16
C ILE A 176 23.03 4.63 -4.04
N GLY A 177 22.93 5.06 -2.78
CA GLY A 177 23.23 4.22 -1.62
C GLY A 177 22.09 3.29 -1.20
N GLY A 178 22.43 2.04 -0.84
CA GLY A 178 21.52 1.11 -0.17
C GLY A 178 21.92 -0.35 -0.30
N SER A 179 22.47 -0.94 0.78
CA SER A 179 22.70 -2.39 0.89
C SER A 179 22.60 -2.89 2.33
N MET A 180 21.98 -4.06 2.47
CA MET A 180 22.13 -5.05 3.54
C MET A 180 21.55 -6.34 2.95
N ASP A 181 22.24 -7.46 3.14
CA ASP A 181 21.95 -8.77 2.55
C ASP A 181 22.02 -9.87 3.63
N LEU A 182 21.21 -10.94 3.54
CA LEU A 182 21.41 -12.19 4.30
C LEU A 182 20.65 -13.39 3.69
N TRP A 183 21.09 -14.61 4.05
CA TRP A 183 20.99 -15.86 3.27
C TRP A 183 19.68 -16.67 3.44
N THR A 184 19.41 -17.62 2.52
CA THR A 184 18.07 -18.23 2.26
C THR A 184 18.03 -19.77 2.12
N GLN A 185 16.81 -20.33 2.05
CA GLN A 185 16.46 -21.70 1.60
C GLN A 185 15.14 -21.65 0.79
N LEU A 186 14.83 -22.66 -0.04
CA LEU A 186 14.07 -22.50 -1.30
C LEU A 186 12.62 -23.08 -1.31
N SER A 187 11.67 -22.37 -1.95
CA SER A 187 10.32 -22.84 -2.38
C SER A 187 10.18 -22.92 -3.93
N ASP A 188 9.09 -23.42 -4.51
CA ASP A 188 9.02 -23.88 -5.93
C ASP A 188 8.27 -22.98 -6.95
N PRO A 189 8.52 -23.11 -8.28
CA PRO A 189 8.05 -22.17 -9.33
C PRO A 189 6.55 -22.26 -9.70
N LEU A 190 6.11 -21.45 -10.68
CA LEU A 190 4.74 -21.40 -11.23
C LEU A 190 4.54 -22.41 -12.37
N THR A 191 3.40 -23.11 -12.35
CA THR A 191 2.88 -23.96 -13.44
C THR A 191 2.35 -23.13 -14.63
N LYS A 192 2.09 -23.79 -15.77
CA LYS A 192 1.48 -23.12 -16.94
C LYS A 192 0.07 -22.60 -16.67
N ASP A 193 -0.74 -23.34 -15.91
CA ASP A 193 -2.15 -23.00 -15.69
C ASP A 193 -2.32 -21.81 -14.75
N GLU A 194 -1.42 -21.65 -13.75
CA GLU A 194 -1.34 -20.43 -12.93
C GLU A 194 -1.00 -19.20 -13.79
N LYS A 195 -0.06 -19.33 -14.76
CA LYS A 195 0.31 -18.23 -15.67
C LYS A 195 -0.86 -17.80 -16.58
N ILE A 196 -1.70 -18.73 -17.02
CA ILE A 196 -2.91 -18.41 -17.82
C ILE A 196 -3.93 -17.60 -16.98
N LYS A 197 -4.20 -18.06 -15.75
CA LYS A 197 -5.13 -17.39 -14.82
C LYS A 197 -4.64 -15.98 -14.45
N LEU A 198 -3.33 -15.79 -14.28
CA LEU A 198 -2.70 -14.48 -14.03
C LEU A 198 -3.10 -13.44 -15.08
N ASN A 199 -2.94 -13.78 -16.36
CA ASN A 199 -3.22 -12.87 -17.47
C ASN A 199 -4.71 -12.51 -17.57
N GLN A 200 -5.60 -13.44 -17.23
CA GLN A 200 -7.06 -13.19 -17.21
C GLN A 200 -7.43 -12.18 -16.12
N LEU A 201 -6.87 -12.31 -14.91
CA LEU A 201 -7.13 -11.42 -13.76
C LEU A 201 -6.69 -9.98 -14.02
N MET A 202 -5.56 -9.77 -14.70
CA MET A 202 -4.99 -8.45 -14.96
C MET A 202 -5.89 -7.53 -15.82
N GLY A 203 -6.82 -8.09 -16.60
CA GLY A 203 -7.77 -7.33 -17.40
C GLY A 203 -9.03 -6.84 -16.67
N VAL A 204 -9.29 -7.32 -15.45
CA VAL A 204 -10.62 -7.20 -14.83
C VAL A 204 -10.83 -5.86 -14.11
N LYS A 205 -11.88 -5.14 -14.54
CA LYS A 205 -12.36 -3.89 -13.91
C LYS A 205 -13.49 -4.18 -12.90
N ASN A 206 -13.98 -3.14 -12.22
CA ASN A 206 -15.19 -3.18 -11.39
C ASN A 206 -15.04 -4.02 -10.09
N LYS A 207 -16.16 -4.42 -9.48
CA LYS A 207 -16.26 -5.04 -8.14
C LYS A 207 -15.39 -6.28 -7.92
N VAL A 208 -15.00 -7.01 -8.97
CA VAL A 208 -14.06 -8.15 -8.88
C VAL A 208 -12.68 -7.71 -8.38
N ARG A 209 -12.18 -6.55 -8.82
CA ARG A 209 -10.93 -5.98 -8.29
C ARG A 209 -11.05 -5.62 -6.80
N THR A 210 -12.23 -5.19 -6.35
CA THR A 210 -12.51 -4.97 -4.92
C THR A 210 -12.49 -6.28 -4.13
N ALA A 211 -13.13 -7.35 -4.64
CA ALA A 211 -13.12 -8.67 -4.01
C ALA A 211 -11.69 -9.24 -3.88
N LEU A 212 -10.89 -9.16 -4.95
CA LEU A 212 -9.47 -9.55 -4.97
C LEU A 212 -8.65 -8.75 -3.94
N THR A 213 -8.85 -7.43 -3.88
CA THR A 213 -8.14 -6.54 -2.95
C THR A 213 -8.51 -6.86 -1.49
N GLY A 214 -9.79 -7.07 -1.20
CA GLY A 214 -10.28 -7.37 0.14
C GLY A 214 -9.84 -8.73 0.67
N LEU A 215 -9.80 -9.76 -0.19
CA LEU A 215 -9.20 -11.06 0.14
C LEU A 215 -7.72 -10.91 0.50
N ASN A 216 -6.90 -10.29 -0.36
CA ASN A 216 -5.47 -10.11 -0.06
C ASN A 216 -5.25 -9.30 1.22
N GLN A 217 -6.02 -8.24 1.45
CA GLN A 217 -5.96 -7.46 2.69
C GLN A 217 -6.35 -8.28 3.93
N SER A 218 -7.24 -9.28 3.81
CA SER A 218 -7.54 -10.21 4.90
C SER A 218 -6.40 -11.19 5.17
N TYR A 219 -5.67 -11.63 4.13
CA TYR A 219 -4.53 -12.53 4.27
C TYR A 219 -3.30 -11.85 4.88
N THR A 220 -3.06 -10.57 4.58
CA THR A 220 -1.96 -9.76 5.15
C THR A 220 -2.19 -9.27 6.58
N GLU A 221 -3.37 -9.54 7.16
CA GLU A 221 -3.77 -9.05 8.49
C GLU A 221 -3.52 -10.12 9.56
N ASN A 222 -2.93 -9.73 10.69
CA ASN A 222 -2.46 -10.69 11.70
C ASN A 222 -3.53 -11.07 12.74
N LEU A 223 -4.56 -10.24 12.94
CA LEU A 223 -5.60 -10.46 13.95
C LEU A 223 -6.92 -10.90 13.31
N LEU A 224 -7.44 -12.06 13.73
CA LEU A 224 -8.68 -12.64 13.18
C LEU A 224 -9.91 -11.67 13.22
N PRO A 225 -10.17 -10.89 14.29
CA PRO A 225 -11.23 -9.89 14.27
C PRO A 225 -11.07 -8.85 13.15
N ASN A 226 -9.84 -8.39 12.90
CA ASN A 226 -9.54 -7.44 11.82
C ASN A 226 -9.75 -8.06 10.45
N ARG A 227 -9.42 -9.36 10.27
CA ARG A 227 -9.71 -10.09 9.03
C ARG A 227 -11.21 -10.13 8.75
N VAL A 228 -12.01 -10.54 9.73
CA VAL A 228 -13.48 -10.57 9.62
C VAL A 228 -14.04 -9.17 9.32
N ALA A 229 -13.50 -8.11 9.94
CA ALA A 229 -13.91 -6.74 9.63
C ALA A 229 -13.55 -6.29 8.20
N ARG A 230 -12.36 -6.62 7.68
CA ARG A 230 -11.97 -6.35 6.27
C ARG A 230 -12.81 -7.15 5.29
N LEU A 231 -13.08 -8.41 5.60
CA LEU A 231 -13.94 -9.29 4.81
C LEU A 231 -15.39 -8.80 4.76
N TRP A 232 -15.96 -8.35 5.89
CA TRP A 232 -17.27 -7.67 5.88
C TRP A 232 -17.20 -6.41 5.03
N ALA A 233 -16.32 -5.46 5.28
CA ALA A 233 -16.27 -4.22 4.49
C ALA A 233 -16.17 -4.48 2.97
N THR A 234 -15.50 -5.57 2.58
CA THR A 234 -15.43 -6.04 1.18
C THR A 234 -16.77 -6.62 0.70
N ILE A 235 -17.38 -7.57 1.43
CA ILE A 235 -18.70 -8.13 1.13
C ILE A 235 -19.77 -7.04 1.09
N GLU A 236 -19.76 -6.14 2.06
CA GLU A 236 -20.68 -5.03 2.28
C GLU A 236 -20.56 -3.97 1.17
N HIS A 237 -19.45 -3.95 0.41
CA HIS A 237 -19.25 -3.15 -0.81
C HIS A 237 -19.57 -3.92 -2.11
N VAL A 238 -19.14 -5.19 -2.22
CA VAL A 238 -19.32 -6.04 -3.42
C VAL A 238 -20.80 -6.44 -3.58
N PHE A 239 -21.47 -6.84 -2.51
CA PHE A 239 -22.88 -7.23 -2.50
C PHE A 239 -23.83 -6.14 -2.00
N GLY A 240 -23.29 -4.95 -1.69
CA GLY A 240 -24.10 -3.76 -1.40
C GLY A 240 -24.84 -3.25 -2.64
N THR A 241 -26.14 -2.98 -2.46
CA THR A 241 -27.04 -2.25 -3.37
C THR A 241 -27.56 -0.97 -2.69
N LYS A 242 -28.21 -0.09 -3.45
CA LYS A 242 -28.95 1.05 -2.88
C LYS A 242 -30.23 0.53 -2.19
N ALA A 243 -30.67 1.18 -1.12
CA ALA A 243 -31.98 0.91 -0.54
C ALA A 243 -33.12 1.43 -1.42
N GLU A 244 -34.14 0.59 -1.60
CA GLU A 244 -35.48 1.04 -1.98
C GLU A 244 -36.18 1.59 -0.73
N PRO A 245 -36.80 2.77 -0.79
CA PRO A 245 -37.46 3.36 0.38
C PRO A 245 -38.76 2.62 0.70
N LEU A 246 -39.01 2.36 1.99
CA LEU A 246 -40.26 1.80 2.50
C LEU A 246 -41.49 2.70 2.20
N LEU A 247 -41.27 4.00 2.11
CA LEU A 247 -42.31 5.02 1.90
C LEU A 247 -42.18 5.67 0.52
N THR A 248 -43.30 5.72 -0.21
CA THR A 248 -43.42 6.49 -1.44
C THR A 248 -43.18 7.98 -1.19
N GLU A 249 -42.88 8.71 -2.26
CA GLU A 249 -42.62 10.14 -2.16
C GLU A 249 -43.86 10.95 -1.71
N CYS A 250 -45.07 10.47 -2.00
CA CYS A 250 -46.31 11.08 -1.56
C CYS A 250 -46.55 10.87 -0.05
N GLU A 251 -46.35 9.66 0.45
CA GLU A 251 -46.47 9.35 1.89
C GLU A 251 -45.41 10.10 2.70
N ARG A 252 -44.16 10.13 2.22
CA ARG A 252 -43.06 10.90 2.83
C ARG A 252 -43.44 12.37 3.00
N LYS A 253 -43.96 12.99 1.93
CA LYS A 253 -44.43 14.38 1.94
C LYS A 253 -45.63 14.59 2.86
N ALA A 254 -46.58 13.65 2.91
CA ALA A 254 -47.73 13.72 3.81
C ALA A 254 -47.31 13.64 5.28
N ILE A 255 -46.44 12.69 5.65
CA ILE A 255 -45.92 12.52 7.01
C ILE A 255 -45.12 13.77 7.44
N ILE A 256 -44.25 14.31 6.57
CA ILE A 256 -43.51 15.54 6.85
C ILE A 256 -44.45 16.75 7.02
N LYS A 257 -45.51 16.86 6.19
CA LYS A 257 -46.53 17.92 6.30
C LYS A 257 -47.32 17.83 7.60
N SER A 258 -47.61 16.62 8.09
CA SER A 258 -48.26 16.40 9.39
C SER A 258 -47.31 16.68 10.55
N ALA A 259 -46.07 16.20 10.52
CA ALA A 259 -45.08 16.46 11.57
C ALA A 259 -44.80 17.96 11.79
N LYS A 260 -44.77 18.76 10.71
CA LYS A 260 -44.67 20.23 10.77
C LYS A 260 -45.80 20.92 11.56
N ARG A 261 -46.92 20.25 11.80
CA ARG A 261 -48.06 20.76 12.60
C ARG A 261 -47.97 20.41 14.09
N ILE A 262 -47.01 19.57 14.50
CA ILE A 262 -46.89 19.10 15.89
C ILE A 262 -45.88 19.99 16.62
N ASP A 263 -46.35 20.86 17.52
CA ASP A 263 -45.50 21.86 18.17
C ASP A 263 -44.41 21.28 19.08
N SER A 264 -44.61 20.07 19.63
CA SER A 264 -43.59 19.37 20.41
C SER A 264 -42.39 18.89 19.58
N LEU A 265 -42.55 18.73 18.25
CA LEU A 265 -41.45 18.41 17.34
C LEU A 265 -40.63 19.64 16.92
N LYS A 266 -41.19 20.85 17.01
CA LYS A 266 -40.51 22.10 16.63
C LYS A 266 -39.39 22.51 17.60
N LYS A 267 -39.25 21.82 18.74
CA LYS A 267 -38.22 22.07 19.76
C LYS A 267 -36.96 21.23 19.49
N ASP A 268 -35.81 21.73 19.93
CA ASP A 268 -34.54 20.98 20.07
C ASP A 268 -34.01 20.30 18.77
N GLY A 269 -34.39 20.84 17.61
CA GLY A 269 -34.07 20.28 16.29
C GLY A 269 -34.70 18.92 16.01
N LYS A 270 -35.78 18.55 16.72
CA LYS A 270 -36.42 17.22 16.63
C LYS A 270 -37.09 17.02 15.27
N LEU A 271 -37.75 18.05 14.74
CA LEU A 271 -38.38 18.04 13.42
C LEU A 271 -37.35 17.82 12.30
N GLU A 272 -36.18 18.44 12.38
CA GLU A 272 -35.11 18.34 11.39
C GLU A 272 -34.48 16.93 11.42
N LYS A 273 -34.23 16.40 12.62
CA LYS A 273 -33.78 15.01 12.83
C LYS A 273 -34.79 13.99 12.30
N PHE A 274 -36.09 14.24 12.49
CA PHE A 274 -37.19 13.40 11.99
C PHE A 274 -37.29 13.46 10.45
N ILE A 275 -37.26 14.65 9.85
CA ILE A 275 -37.27 14.85 8.40
C ILE A 275 -36.06 14.16 7.76
N SER A 276 -34.87 14.31 8.36
CA SER A 276 -33.64 13.61 7.94
C SER A 276 -33.83 12.09 7.99
N ALA A 277 -34.30 11.53 9.11
CA ALA A 277 -34.49 10.09 9.27
C ALA A 277 -35.52 9.49 8.29
N ILE A 278 -36.60 10.21 7.95
CA ILE A 278 -37.63 9.78 6.98
C ILE A 278 -37.22 10.00 5.51
N SER A 279 -36.21 10.84 5.26
CA SER A 279 -35.63 11.05 3.93
C SER A 279 -34.47 10.11 3.62
N ASP A 280 -33.85 9.54 4.66
CA ASP A 280 -32.78 8.53 4.56
C ASP A 280 -33.35 7.16 4.17
N ARG A 281 -32.95 6.68 2.98
CA ARG A 281 -33.42 5.42 2.40
C ARG A 281 -32.82 4.19 3.07
N ASP A 282 -31.59 4.28 3.60
CA ASP A 282 -30.93 3.14 4.25
C ASP A 282 -31.34 3.01 5.74
N ARG A 283 -31.95 4.07 6.33
CA ARG A 283 -32.69 3.99 7.60
C ARG A 283 -34.10 3.43 7.47
N LEU A 284 -34.85 3.85 6.45
CA LEU A 284 -36.23 3.43 6.19
C LEU A 284 -36.34 2.72 4.83
N SER A 285 -35.58 1.63 4.71
CA SER A 285 -35.56 0.74 3.56
C SER A 285 -36.72 -0.26 3.59
N LEU A 286 -37.29 -0.58 2.43
CA LEU A 286 -38.27 -1.66 2.28
C LEU A 286 -37.70 -3.03 2.69
N GLU A 287 -36.43 -3.28 2.34
CA GLU A 287 -35.68 -4.47 2.76
C GLU A 287 -34.37 -4.08 3.47
N GLY A 288 -34.17 -4.63 4.66
CA GLY A 288 -33.00 -4.34 5.50
C GLY A 288 -31.67 -4.74 4.88
N ARG A 289 -30.61 -3.96 5.15
CA ARG A 289 -29.25 -4.09 4.59
C ARG A 289 -28.75 -5.54 4.49
N ASN A 290 -28.87 -6.31 5.58
CA ASN A 290 -28.34 -7.67 5.67
C ASN A 290 -29.12 -8.66 4.81
N ARG A 291 -30.43 -8.44 4.63
CA ARG A 291 -31.27 -9.24 3.73
C ARG A 291 -30.97 -8.92 2.26
N ARG A 292 -30.81 -7.64 1.91
CA ARG A 292 -30.37 -7.20 0.57
C ARG A 292 -29.01 -7.84 0.18
N ILE A 293 -28.03 -7.80 1.09
CA ILE A 293 -26.72 -8.44 0.87
C ILE A 293 -26.86 -9.96 0.73
N ALA A 294 -27.63 -10.61 1.60
CA ALA A 294 -27.85 -12.06 1.56
C ALA A 294 -28.54 -12.52 0.26
N ASN A 295 -29.58 -11.80 -0.19
CA ASN A 295 -30.24 -12.05 -1.47
C ASN A 295 -29.21 -11.99 -2.62
N ASN A 296 -28.44 -10.90 -2.72
CA ASN A 296 -27.43 -10.73 -3.78
C ASN A 296 -26.34 -11.81 -3.79
N ILE A 297 -25.96 -12.35 -2.63
CA ILE A 297 -25.02 -13.48 -2.51
C ILE A 297 -25.70 -14.77 -2.99
N ALA A 298 -26.91 -15.04 -2.49
CA ALA A 298 -27.66 -16.25 -2.74
C ALA A 298 -28.08 -16.40 -4.22
N ASP A 299 -28.57 -15.32 -4.83
CA ASP A 299 -28.95 -15.25 -6.25
C ASP A 299 -27.75 -15.49 -7.17
N LEU A 300 -26.59 -14.90 -6.86
CA LEU A 300 -25.38 -15.11 -7.68
C LEU A 300 -24.80 -16.52 -7.53
N MET A 301 -24.89 -17.11 -6.34
CA MET A 301 -24.21 -18.36 -6.01
C MET A 301 -25.08 -19.61 -6.08
N ASN A 302 -26.37 -19.43 -6.42
CA ASN A 302 -27.43 -20.43 -6.36
C ASN A 302 -27.47 -21.14 -4.98
N MET A 303 -27.65 -20.34 -3.93
CA MET A 303 -27.71 -20.79 -2.53
C MET A 303 -29.06 -20.45 -1.90
N ASP A 304 -29.40 -21.14 -0.80
CA ASP A 304 -30.63 -20.84 -0.07
C ASP A 304 -30.59 -19.45 0.59
N LYS A 305 -31.63 -18.64 0.35
CA LYS A 305 -31.66 -17.23 0.77
C LYS A 305 -31.79 -17.06 2.28
N ASP A 306 -32.58 -17.91 2.94
CA ASP A 306 -32.83 -17.79 4.38
C ASP A 306 -31.63 -18.27 5.20
N LYS A 307 -30.94 -19.32 4.76
CA LYS A 307 -29.65 -19.74 5.32
C LYS A 307 -28.58 -18.67 5.16
N VAL A 308 -28.36 -18.15 3.94
CA VAL A 308 -27.38 -17.07 3.71
C VAL A 308 -27.75 -15.83 4.53
N TYR A 309 -29.03 -15.51 4.68
CA TYR A 309 -29.48 -14.41 5.55
C TYR A 309 -29.20 -14.67 7.03
N SER A 310 -29.41 -15.90 7.52
CA SER A 310 -29.06 -16.29 8.89
C SER A 310 -27.56 -16.12 9.15
N ASP A 311 -26.71 -16.70 8.29
CA ASP A 311 -25.25 -16.61 8.40
C ASP A 311 -24.77 -15.14 8.33
N ILE A 312 -25.29 -14.34 7.40
CA ILE A 312 -24.96 -12.92 7.26
C ILE A 312 -25.45 -12.07 8.44
N GLN A 313 -26.61 -12.39 9.02
CA GLN A 313 -27.12 -11.71 10.21
C GLN A 313 -26.31 -12.08 11.46
N GLU A 314 -25.89 -13.33 11.59
CA GLU A 314 -24.98 -13.83 12.63
C GLU A 314 -23.65 -13.07 12.60
N ILE A 315 -22.96 -13.08 11.44
CA ILE A 315 -21.68 -12.39 11.24
C ILE A 315 -21.78 -10.90 11.57
N SER A 316 -22.81 -10.22 11.06
CA SER A 316 -22.99 -8.78 11.26
C SER A 316 -23.29 -8.41 12.74
N LYS A 317 -24.01 -9.28 13.46
CA LYS A 317 -24.19 -9.14 14.92
C LYS A 317 -22.86 -9.30 15.67
N PHE A 318 -22.03 -10.27 15.31
CA PHE A 318 -20.72 -10.45 15.94
C PHE A 318 -19.75 -9.32 15.61
N GLN A 319 -19.72 -8.83 14.37
CA GLN A 319 -18.95 -7.64 13.99
C GLN A 319 -19.31 -6.43 14.86
N GLY A 320 -20.61 -6.14 15.01
CA GLY A 320 -21.10 -5.05 15.86
C GLY A 320 -20.78 -5.24 17.35
N LYS A 321 -20.81 -6.48 17.85
CA LYS A 321 -20.36 -6.81 19.22
C LYS A 321 -18.87 -6.55 19.41
N HIS A 322 -18.00 -7.10 18.55
CA HIS A 322 -16.55 -7.01 18.71
C HIS A 322 -15.99 -5.58 18.61
N VAL A 323 -16.70 -4.66 17.93
CA VAL A 323 -16.37 -3.22 17.91
C VAL A 323 -16.60 -2.54 19.28
N HIS A 324 -17.38 -3.15 20.17
CA HIS A 324 -17.78 -2.56 21.46
C HIS A 324 -17.41 -3.40 22.70
N ASN A 325 -17.23 -4.72 22.57
CA ASN A 325 -16.81 -5.63 23.64
C ASN A 325 -15.94 -6.76 23.06
N ILE A 326 -14.79 -7.03 23.68
CA ILE A 326 -13.90 -8.14 23.30
C ILE A 326 -14.40 -9.45 23.94
N GLU A 327 -15.50 -10.00 23.43
CA GLU A 327 -15.92 -11.37 23.73
C GLU A 327 -14.94 -12.36 23.06
N ASN A 328 -14.54 -13.42 23.77
CA ASN A 328 -13.47 -14.35 23.35
C ASN A 328 -13.95 -15.49 22.42
N ASN A 329 -14.93 -15.27 21.52
CA ASN A 329 -15.50 -16.35 20.71
C ASN A 329 -14.77 -16.61 19.38
N TRP A 330 -13.50 -16.99 19.48
CA TRP A 330 -12.60 -17.21 18.33
C TRP A 330 -13.14 -18.23 17.29
N LYS A 331 -13.90 -19.24 17.71
CA LYS A 331 -14.47 -20.25 16.79
C LYS A 331 -15.53 -19.69 15.84
N GLU A 332 -16.35 -18.76 16.31
CA GLU A 332 -17.36 -18.09 15.47
C GLU A 332 -16.69 -17.09 14.52
N LEU A 333 -15.61 -16.43 14.94
CA LEU A 333 -14.78 -15.61 14.06
C LEU A 333 -14.10 -16.45 12.95
N GLU A 334 -13.60 -17.66 13.25
CA GLU A 334 -13.06 -18.56 12.22
C GLU A 334 -14.14 -19.05 11.23
N LYS A 335 -15.33 -19.39 11.73
CA LYS A 335 -16.50 -19.73 10.88
C LYS A 335 -16.84 -18.56 9.95
N SER A 336 -16.84 -17.34 10.50
CA SER A 336 -17.12 -16.09 9.79
C SER A 336 -16.06 -15.80 8.72
N GLU A 337 -14.77 -15.86 9.07
CA GLU A 337 -13.64 -15.68 8.14
C GLU A 337 -13.76 -16.63 6.94
N LYS A 338 -13.89 -17.93 7.20
CA LYS A 338 -13.97 -18.97 6.16
C LYS A 338 -15.18 -18.77 5.26
N LEU A 339 -16.35 -18.42 5.81
CA LEU A 339 -17.55 -18.17 4.99
C LEU A 339 -17.41 -16.93 4.11
N LEU A 340 -16.96 -15.80 4.66
CA LEU A 340 -16.78 -14.55 3.90
C LEU A 340 -15.69 -14.71 2.82
N GLN A 341 -14.60 -15.43 3.12
CA GLN A 341 -13.57 -15.78 2.13
C GLN A 341 -14.14 -16.64 1.01
N ASN A 342 -14.88 -17.71 1.32
CA ASN A 342 -15.50 -18.58 0.32
C ASN A 342 -16.49 -17.84 -0.60
N ILE A 343 -17.26 -16.90 -0.04
CA ILE A 343 -18.16 -16.03 -0.81
C ILE A 343 -17.36 -15.14 -1.78
N LEU A 344 -16.30 -14.48 -1.33
CA LEU A 344 -15.47 -13.63 -2.21
C LEU A 344 -14.70 -14.45 -3.26
N LEU A 345 -14.21 -15.65 -2.93
CA LEU A 345 -13.56 -16.57 -3.88
C LEU A 345 -14.54 -17.03 -4.96
N LYS A 346 -15.71 -17.54 -4.59
CA LYS A 346 -16.75 -17.98 -5.54
C LYS A 346 -17.28 -16.81 -6.38
N TYR A 347 -17.35 -15.59 -5.84
CA TYR A 347 -17.64 -14.38 -6.61
C TYR A 347 -16.63 -14.15 -7.73
N ILE A 348 -15.33 -14.25 -7.41
CA ILE A 348 -14.25 -14.06 -8.38
C ILE A 348 -14.28 -15.15 -9.46
N GLU A 349 -14.42 -16.42 -9.07
CA GLU A 349 -14.50 -17.57 -9.98
C GLU A 349 -15.63 -17.45 -11.00
N LEU A 350 -16.85 -17.12 -10.53
CA LEU A 350 -18.03 -16.92 -11.39
C LEU A 350 -17.87 -15.77 -12.39
N ASN A 351 -17.11 -14.72 -12.05
CA ASN A 351 -16.88 -13.56 -12.92
C ASN A 351 -15.68 -13.72 -13.86
N LEU A 352 -14.97 -14.85 -13.82
CA LEU A 352 -13.80 -15.14 -14.67
C LEU A 352 -14.04 -16.23 -15.72
N SER A 353 -15.21 -16.88 -15.72
CA SER A 353 -15.51 -18.07 -16.54
C SER A 353 -14.56 -19.27 -16.29
N ILE A 354 -13.84 -19.28 -15.16
CA ILE A 354 -12.94 -20.37 -14.78
C ILE A 354 -13.75 -21.42 -14.03
N ARG A 355 -14.10 -22.52 -14.69
CA ARG A 355 -14.38 -23.76 -13.97
C ARG A 355 -13.06 -24.25 -13.36
N ARG A 356 -13.09 -24.66 -12.09
CA ARG A 356 -12.11 -25.65 -11.61
C ARG A 356 -12.40 -26.97 -12.30
N ASN A 357 -11.35 -27.73 -12.62
CA ASN A 357 -11.48 -29.18 -12.63
C ASN A 357 -11.44 -29.61 -11.16
N ASP A 358 -12.29 -30.58 -10.80
CA ASP A 358 -12.41 -31.12 -9.43
C ASP A 358 -11.17 -31.92 -9.00
#